data_AF-W2YVL3-F1
#
_entry.id   AF-W2YVL3-F1
#
_cell.length_a   1.000
_cell.length_b   1.000
_cell.length_c   1.000
_cell.angle_alpha   90.00
_cell.angle_beta   90.00
_cell.angle_gamma   90.00
#
_symmetry.space_group_name_H-M   'P 1'
#
loop_
_entity.id
_entity.type
_entity.pdbx_description
1 polymer ?
#
loop_
_entity_poly.entity_id
_entity_poly.type
_entity_poly.pdbx_seq_one_letter_code
_entity_poly.pdbx_strand_id
1 'polypeptide(L)'
;MDTPIRNFNVRIGSQQCFDSSHDYDFRQFSDEVSKLGAINCDLTPELVNGLLDYQTWSLTNRMLIADVSRLTEKDVPQATQIQGVNAGYQGVNMLVLVISEQELTYDRLSGEVLDFTTA
;
A
#
# COMPACT_ATOMS: atom_id res chain seq x y z
N MET A 1 -7.83 -7.43 -21.02
CA MET A 1 -8.77 -6.36 -20.66
C MET A 1 -7.93 -5.28 -19.99
N ASP A 2 -7.76 -4.14 -20.66
CA ASP A 2 -6.94 -3.05 -20.13
C ASP A 2 -7.60 -2.46 -18.88
N THR A 3 -6.77 -2.16 -17.90
CA THR A 3 -7.17 -1.82 -16.55
C THR A 3 -7.17 -0.32 -16.26
N PRO A 4 -7.98 0.11 -15.27
CA PRO A 4 -8.62 1.42 -15.29
C PRO A 4 -7.72 2.59 -14.89
N ILE A 5 -6.68 2.41 -14.06
CA ILE A 5 -5.78 3.50 -13.64
C ILE A 5 -4.38 3.28 -14.23
N ARG A 6 -3.94 4.22 -15.07
CA ARG A 6 -2.60 4.28 -15.69
C ARG A 6 -1.74 5.34 -15.03
N ASN A 7 -0.42 5.25 -15.20
CA ASN A 7 0.56 6.20 -14.64
C ASN A 7 0.38 6.39 -13.12
N PHE A 8 0.16 5.29 -12.39
CA PHE A 8 0.01 5.34 -10.94
C PHE A 8 1.34 5.76 -10.29
N ASN A 9 1.28 6.75 -9.40
CA ASN A 9 2.42 7.12 -8.58
C ASN A 9 1.97 7.70 -7.23
N VAL A 10 2.82 7.57 -6.22
CA VAL A 10 2.62 8.12 -4.88
C VAL A 10 3.83 8.96 -4.52
N ARG A 11 3.58 10.15 -3.96
CA ARG A 11 4.63 11.09 -3.53
C ARG A 11 4.44 11.44 -2.07
N ILE A 12 5.52 11.40 -1.30
CA ILE A 12 5.59 11.91 0.07
C ILE A 12 6.47 13.17 0.06
N GLY A 13 5.87 14.32 0.38
CA GLY A 13 6.53 15.62 0.28
C GLY A 13 7.07 15.86 -1.13
N SER A 14 8.40 15.89 -1.26
CA SER A 14 9.06 16.07 -2.56
C SER A 14 9.54 14.78 -3.23
N GLN A 15 9.46 13.63 -2.57
CA GLN A 15 10.02 12.36 -3.02
C GLN A 15 8.94 11.44 -3.61
N GLN A 16 9.25 10.81 -4.75
CA GLN A 16 8.35 9.87 -5.43
C GLN A 16 8.64 8.44 -4.99
N CYS A 17 7.59 7.61 -4.88
CA CYS A 17 7.69 6.20 -4.53
C CYS A 17 8.19 5.34 -5.68
N PHE A 18 7.79 5.67 -6.91
CA PHE A 18 8.23 4.97 -8.11
C PHE A 18 9.03 5.92 -9.00
N ASP A 19 10.21 5.46 -9.45
CA ASP A 19 11.14 6.25 -10.27
C ASP A 19 10.55 6.65 -11.62
N SER A 20 9.70 5.78 -12.19
CA SER A 20 8.92 6.07 -13.39
C SER A 20 7.45 5.72 -13.17
N SER A 21 6.56 6.61 -13.60
CA SER A 21 5.14 6.30 -13.67
C SER A 21 4.93 5.30 -14.81
N HIS A 22 4.75 4.03 -14.48
CA HIS A 22 4.45 2.97 -15.44
C HIS A 22 3.07 2.37 -15.16
N ASP A 23 2.61 1.51 -16.07
CA ASP A 23 1.40 0.73 -15.85
C ASP A 23 1.67 -0.25 -14.70
N TYR A 24 0.91 -0.12 -13.62
CA TYR A 24 1.05 -0.94 -12.42
C TYR A 24 0.46 -2.34 -12.68
N ASP A 25 1.33 -3.34 -12.77
CA ASP A 25 0.97 -4.72 -13.12
C ASP A 25 0.85 -5.64 -11.89
N PHE A 26 0.44 -6.90 -12.13
CA PHE A 26 0.27 -7.86 -11.04
C PHE A 26 1.59 -8.24 -10.38
N ARG A 27 2.69 -8.21 -11.12
CA ARG A 27 4.00 -8.55 -10.56
C ARG A 27 4.43 -7.49 -9.56
N GLN A 28 4.23 -6.23 -9.89
CA GLN A 28 4.48 -5.12 -8.97
C GLN A 28 3.55 -5.14 -7.77
N PHE A 29 2.27 -5.47 -7.98
CA PHE A 29 1.37 -5.76 -6.86
C PHE A 29 1.95 -6.83 -5.93
N SER A 30 2.37 -7.98 -6.48
CA SER A 30 2.94 -9.09 -5.70
C SER A 30 4.22 -8.67 -4.97
N ASP A 31 5.11 -7.92 -5.63
CA ASP A 31 6.34 -7.42 -5.06
C ASP A 31 6.07 -6.44 -3.89
N GLU A 32 5.13 -5.50 -4.04
CA GLU A 32 4.75 -4.57 -2.97
C GLU A 32 4.07 -5.30 -1.80
N VAL A 33 3.16 -6.24 -2.07
CA VAL A 33 2.49 -7.04 -1.03
C VAL A 33 3.49 -7.90 -0.26
N SER A 34 4.50 -8.45 -0.94
CA SER A 34 5.52 -9.28 -0.29
C SER A 34 6.28 -8.56 0.82
N LYS A 35 6.40 -7.22 0.74
CA LYS A 35 7.07 -6.40 1.75
C LYS A 35 6.26 -6.27 3.05
N LEU A 36 4.94 -6.38 2.97
CA LEU A 36 4.05 -6.11 4.10
C LEU A 36 4.09 -7.18 5.19
N GLY A 37 4.84 -8.28 4.99
CA GLY A 37 4.91 -9.41 5.94
C GLY A 37 3.55 -10.07 6.22
N ALA A 38 2.49 -9.62 5.53
CA ALA A 38 1.12 -10.07 5.69
C ALA A 38 0.98 -11.39 4.94
N ILE A 39 0.64 -12.44 5.69
CA ILE A 39 0.29 -13.81 5.29
C ILE A 39 0.32 -14.00 3.79
N ASN A 40 1.47 -14.49 3.31
CA ASN A 40 1.78 -14.97 1.98
C ASN A 40 0.59 -14.96 1.02
N CYS A 41 0.48 -13.88 0.26
CA CYS A 41 -0.41 -13.75 -0.88
C CYS A 41 0.05 -14.72 -2.00
N ASP A 42 -0.13 -16.02 -1.75
CA ASP A 42 0.22 -17.16 -2.61
C ASP A 42 1.72 -17.48 -2.75
N LEU A 43 2.59 -16.91 -1.91
CA LEU A 43 4.05 -17.12 -1.97
C LEU A 43 4.52 -18.47 -1.40
N THR A 44 3.67 -19.22 -0.70
CA THR A 44 4.03 -20.54 -0.13
C THR A 44 2.78 -21.42 -0.01
N PRO A 45 2.80 -22.69 -0.48
CA PRO A 45 1.60 -23.54 -0.48
C PRO A 45 1.09 -23.91 0.91
N GLU A 46 1.87 -23.69 1.96
CA GLU A 46 1.57 -24.18 3.31
C GLU A 46 0.63 -23.25 4.12
N LEU A 47 0.52 -21.97 3.76
CA LEU A 47 -0.29 -20.97 4.47
C LEU A 47 -0.87 -19.95 3.48
N VAL A 48 -1.78 -20.41 2.63
CA VAL A 48 -2.46 -19.59 1.63
C VAL A 48 -3.72 -19.00 2.25
N ASN A 49 -3.74 -17.69 2.49
CA ASN A 49 -4.99 -16.96 2.74
C ASN A 49 -5.50 -16.48 1.38
N GLY A 50 -6.07 -17.41 0.59
CA GLY A 50 -6.37 -17.31 -0.85
C GLY A 50 -7.34 -16.20 -1.28
N LEU A 51 -7.05 -14.97 -0.90
CA LEU A 51 -7.94 -13.82 -1.06
C LEU A 51 -7.62 -12.96 -2.28
N LEU A 52 -6.40 -13.02 -2.85
CA LEU A 52 -5.97 -12.11 -3.93
C LEU A 52 -5.03 -12.77 -4.94
N ASP A 53 -5.54 -13.70 -5.75
CA ASP A 53 -4.82 -14.26 -6.90
C ASP A 53 -4.86 -13.34 -8.14
N TYR A 54 -4.11 -13.68 -9.19
CA TYR A 54 -4.05 -12.89 -10.44
C TYR A 54 -5.43 -12.65 -11.05
N GLN A 55 -6.30 -13.65 -11.02
CA GLN A 55 -7.63 -13.58 -11.62
C GLN A 55 -8.51 -12.59 -10.85
N THR A 56 -8.52 -12.67 -9.51
CA THR A 56 -9.30 -11.80 -8.64
C THR A 56 -8.80 -10.35 -8.72
N TRP A 57 -7.47 -10.16 -8.72
CA TRP A 57 -6.84 -8.83 -8.87
C TRP A 57 -7.11 -8.20 -10.25
N SER A 58 -7.18 -9.03 -11.31
CA SER A 58 -7.40 -8.55 -12.68
C SER A 58 -8.86 -8.25 -13.01
N LEU A 59 -9.82 -8.95 -12.40
CA LEU A 59 -11.23 -8.93 -12.82
C LEU A 59 -12.19 -8.28 -11.82
N THR A 60 -11.79 -8.06 -10.57
CA THR A 60 -12.72 -7.65 -9.49
C THR A 60 -12.34 -6.30 -8.93
N ASN A 61 -11.37 -6.26 -8.01
CA ASN A 61 -10.90 -5.06 -7.35
C ASN A 61 -9.40 -4.97 -7.59
N ARG A 62 -9.00 -4.10 -8.50
CA ARG A 62 -7.57 -3.83 -8.71
C ARG A 62 -7.06 -3.01 -7.54
N MET A 63 -6.24 -3.63 -6.70
CA MET A 63 -5.54 -2.95 -5.61
C MET A 63 -4.19 -2.44 -6.10
N LEU A 64 -3.93 -1.16 -5.85
CA LEU A 64 -2.66 -0.50 -6.09
C LEU A 64 -2.03 -0.23 -4.73
N ILE A 65 -0.79 -0.67 -4.53
CA ILE A 65 -0.08 -0.57 -3.25
C ILE A 65 1.21 0.20 -3.51
N ALA A 66 1.61 1.01 -2.53
CA ALA A 66 2.88 1.71 -2.56
C ALA A 66 3.46 1.68 -1.15
N ASP A 67 4.56 0.95 -0.96
CA ASP A 67 5.34 1.04 0.27
C ASP A 67 6.13 2.36 0.29
N VAL A 68 5.68 3.29 1.13
CA VAL A 68 6.29 4.61 1.31
C VAL A 68 7.11 4.74 2.61
N SER A 69 7.32 3.63 3.33
CA SER A 69 8.02 3.62 4.64
C SER A 69 9.42 4.24 4.60
N ARG A 70 10.10 4.18 3.45
CA ARG A 70 11.44 4.74 3.24
C ARG A 70 11.46 6.22 2.83
N LEU A 71 10.30 6.82 2.60
CA LEU A 71 10.14 8.21 2.16
C LEU A 71 9.66 9.13 3.28
N THR A 72 9.20 8.55 4.38
CA THR A 72 8.65 9.28 5.52
C THR A 72 9.74 9.65 6.52
N GLU A 73 9.65 10.85 7.06
CA GLU A 73 10.47 11.29 8.19
C GLU A 73 9.63 11.28 9.47
N LYS A 74 10.12 10.58 10.50
CA LYS A 74 9.45 10.50 11.80
C LYS A 74 9.25 11.90 12.38
N ASP A 75 8.08 12.15 12.94
CA ASP A 75 7.69 13.40 13.60
C ASP A 75 7.64 14.64 12.67
N VAL A 76 7.73 14.46 11.34
CA VAL A 76 7.64 15.54 10.36
C VAL A 76 6.37 15.38 9.51
N PRO A 77 5.40 16.32 9.61
CA PRO A 77 4.22 16.28 8.76
C PRO A 77 4.60 16.43 7.28
N GLN A 78 4.27 15.42 6.47
CA GLN A 78 4.54 15.42 5.04
C GLN A 78 3.25 15.20 4.24
N ALA A 79 3.09 15.94 3.14
CA ALA A 79 1.95 15.79 2.26
C ALA A 79 2.05 14.47 1.48
N THR A 80 0.97 13.68 1.50
CA THR A 80 0.81 12.49 0.67
C THR A 80 0.02 12.85 -0.58
N GLN A 81 0.60 12.62 -1.75
CA GLN A 81 -0.06 12.85 -3.04
C GLN A 81 -0.15 11.53 -3.81
N ILE A 82 -1.36 11.18 -4.24
CA ILE A 82 -1.61 10.01 -5.09
C ILE A 82 -2.01 10.51 -6.47
N GLN A 83 -1.38 9.97 -7.51
CA GLN A 83 -1.60 10.36 -8.90
C GLN A 83 -1.90 9.13 -9.75
N GLY A 84 -2.74 9.33 -10.77
CA GLY A 84 -3.11 8.30 -11.74
C GLY A 84 -4.14 8.83 -12.73
N VAL A 85 -4.27 8.16 -13.87
CA VAL A 85 -5.19 8.52 -14.95
C VAL A 85 -6.22 7.42 -15.10
N ASN A 86 -7.51 7.74 -14.96
CA ASN A 86 -8.58 6.83 -15.31
C ASN A 86 -8.63 6.67 -16.84
N ALA A 87 -8.14 5.53 -17.34
CA ALA A 87 -8.18 5.12 -18.74
C ALA A 87 -9.47 4.37 -19.11
N GLY A 88 -10.36 4.12 -18.15
CA GLY A 88 -11.66 3.50 -18.39
C GLY A 88 -12.64 4.44 -19.08
N TYR A 89 -13.59 3.87 -19.82
CA TYR A 89 -14.70 4.60 -20.44
C TYR A 89 -15.78 5.04 -19.42
N GLN A 90 -15.65 4.63 -18.16
CA GLN A 90 -16.56 4.94 -17.05
C GLN A 90 -15.79 5.54 -15.88
N GLY A 91 -16.48 6.33 -15.06
CA GLY A 91 -15.95 6.83 -13.80
C GLY A 91 -15.63 5.69 -12.83
N VAL A 92 -14.63 5.89 -11.97
CA VAL A 92 -14.21 4.92 -10.96
C VAL A 92 -14.55 5.42 -9.56
N ASN A 93 -14.99 4.50 -8.69
CA ASN A 93 -15.07 4.74 -7.26
C ASN A 93 -13.77 4.25 -6.62
N MET A 94 -13.15 5.08 -5.77
CA MET A 94 -11.88 4.78 -5.14
C MET A 94 -12.03 4.81 -3.63
N LEU A 95 -11.56 3.75 -2.96
CA LEU A 95 -11.28 3.75 -1.53
C LEU A 95 -9.77 3.92 -1.38
N VAL A 96 -9.36 5.00 -0.71
CA VAL A 96 -7.95 5.30 -0.45
C VAL A 96 -7.68 5.05 1.02
N LEU A 97 -6.72 4.17 1.31
CA LEU A 97 -6.26 3.84 2.66
C LEU A 97 -4.81 4.30 2.80
N VAL A 98 -4.54 5.17 3.77
CA VAL A 98 -3.18 5.54 4.19
C VAL A 98 -2.96 4.90 5.55
N ILE A 99 -1.99 4.00 5.63
CA ILE A 99 -1.70 3.20 6.82
C ILE A 99 -0.32 3.59 7.31
N SER A 100 -0.21 3.92 8.60
CA SER A 100 1.05 4.20 9.27
C SER A 100 1.22 3.28 10.48
N GLU A 101 2.48 3.01 10.82
CA GLU A 101 2.82 2.27 12.04
C GLU A 101 2.78 3.21 13.25
N GLN A 102 2.34 2.68 14.40
CA GLN A 102 2.35 3.39 15.68
C GLN A 102 3.09 2.53 16.69
N GLU A 103 3.91 3.16 17.53
CA GLU A 103 4.67 2.47 18.58
C GLU A 103 4.15 2.88 19.96
N LEU A 104 3.87 1.88 20.81
CA LEU A 104 3.35 2.05 22.15
C LEU A 104 4.20 1.24 23.14
N THR A 105 4.77 1.92 24.13
CA THR A 105 5.43 1.28 25.27
C THR A 105 4.53 1.41 26.49
N TYR A 106 4.27 0.30 27.17
CA TYR A 106 3.44 0.28 28.37
C TYR A 106 3.99 -0.69 29.43
N ASP A 107 3.72 -0.38 30.70
CA ASP A 107 4.01 -1.28 31.82
C ASP A 107 3.03 -2.45 31.78
N ARG A 108 3.56 -3.66 31.67
CA ARG A 108 2.76 -4.89 31.56
C ARG A 108 1.97 -5.21 32.83
N LEU A 109 2.44 -4.80 34.01
CA LEU A 109 1.82 -5.10 35.31
C LEU A 109 0.73 -4.08 35.65
N SER A 110 0.99 -2.78 35.46
CA SER A 110 0.04 -1.70 35.78
C SER A 110 -0.89 -1.33 34.61
N GLY A 111 -0.48 -1.62 33.37
CA GLY A 111 -1.16 -1.18 32.16
C GLY A 111 -0.90 0.29 31.82
N GLU A 112 -0.01 0.97 32.53
CA GLU A 112 0.31 2.38 32.30
C GLU A 112 1.07 2.55 30.97
N VAL A 113 0.64 3.50 30.14
CA VAL A 113 1.34 3.88 28.92
C VAL A 113 2.53 4.76 29.28
N LEU A 114 3.74 4.26 29.00
CA LEU A 114 5.00 4.93 29.31
C LEU A 114 5.42 5.85 28.17
N ASP A 115 5.19 5.41 26.94
CA ASP A 115 5.47 6.20 25.74
C ASP A 115 4.50 5.80 24.64
N PHE A 116 4.07 6.78 23.86
CA PHE A 116 3.23 6.57 22.69
C PHE A 116 3.71 7.52 21.60
N THR A 117 4.28 6.95 20.54
CA THR A 117 4.66 7.71 19.36
C THR A 117 3.68 7.41 18.23
N THR A 118 2.97 8.45 17.80
CA THR A 118 2.25 8.45 16.53
C THR A 118 3.21 8.84 15.41
N ALA A 119 3.12 8.17 14.26
CA ALA A 119 3.75 8.64 13.02
C ALA A 119 3.33 10.07 12.65
#